data_AF-A0A2V7YKD7-F1
#
_entry.id   AF-A0A2V7YKD7-F1
#
_cell.length_a   1.000
_cell.length_b   1.000
_cell.length_c   1.000
_cell.angle_alpha   90.00
_cell.angle_beta   90.00
_cell.angle_gamma   90.00
#
_symmetry.space_group_name_H-M   'P 1'
#
loop_
_entity.id
_entity.type
_entity.pdbx_description
1 polymer ?
#
loop_
_entity_poly.entity_id
_entity_poly.type
_entity_poly.pdbx_seq_one_letter_code
_entity_poly.pdbx_strand_id
1 'polypeptide(L)'
;MAQELPRTTAESTNYRGTSRYAEVMEFIAAIQRADPDIRVETFATTNEGRALPLVIAGPAGVVDPRSAHASGLPIVFIMANIHAGEVEGKEAVLMLLRDLVS
;
A
#
# COMPACT_ATOMS: atom_id res chain seq x y z
N MET A 1 -9.71 -4.63 -20.85
CA MET A 1 -10.22 -5.41 -19.71
C MET A 1 -9.54 -4.83 -18.49
N ALA A 2 -10.29 -4.44 -17.45
CA ALA A 2 -9.65 -4.02 -16.20
C ALA A 2 -8.79 -5.19 -15.70
N GLN A 3 -7.52 -4.93 -15.42
CA GLN A 3 -6.62 -5.95 -14.91
C GLN A 3 -7.05 -6.25 -13.47
N GLU A 4 -7.31 -7.52 -13.18
CA GLU A 4 -7.64 -7.94 -11.82
C GLU A 4 -6.43 -7.68 -10.91
N LEU A 5 -6.61 -6.81 -9.91
CA LEU A 5 -5.57 -6.48 -8.94
C LEU A 5 -5.28 -7.68 -8.03
N PRO A 6 -4.05 -7.81 -7.51
CA PRO A 6 -3.67 -8.99 -6.73
C PRO A 6 -4.50 -9.12 -5.44
N ARG A 7 -4.67 -10.37 -5.01
CA ARG A 7 -5.13 -10.70 -3.65
C ARG A 7 -3.92 -10.78 -2.72
N THR A 8 -4.13 -10.41 -1.46
CA THR A 8 -3.13 -10.60 -0.40
C THR A 8 -2.82 -12.09 -0.17
N THR A 9 -1.72 -12.42 0.52
CA THR A 9 -1.44 -13.81 0.95
C THR A 9 -2.55 -14.31 1.87
N ALA A 10 -3.09 -13.46 2.74
CA ALA A 10 -4.24 -13.79 3.57
C ALA A 10 -5.44 -14.24 2.73
N GLU A 11 -5.89 -13.44 1.77
CA GLU A 11 -7.03 -13.80 0.90
C GLU A 11 -6.75 -15.05 0.06
N SER A 12 -5.54 -15.15 -0.50
CA SER A 12 -5.16 -16.26 -1.39
C SER A 12 -5.05 -17.60 -0.66
N THR A 13 -4.83 -17.57 0.66
CA THR A 13 -4.70 -18.77 1.51
C THR A 13 -5.95 -19.02 2.36
N ASN A 14 -7.06 -18.32 2.11
CA ASN A 14 -8.26 -18.36 2.94
C ASN A 14 -7.94 -18.07 4.42
N TYR A 15 -7.16 -17.02 4.65
CA TYR A 15 -6.74 -16.48 5.95
C TYR A 15 -5.93 -17.47 6.82
N ARG A 16 -5.27 -18.45 6.19
CA ARG A 16 -4.41 -19.42 6.88
C ARG A 16 -2.94 -18.97 6.97
N GLY A 17 -2.57 -17.94 6.22
CA GLY A 17 -1.23 -17.34 6.23
C GLY A 17 -1.30 -15.83 6.11
N THR A 18 -0.18 -15.16 6.39
CA THR A 18 -0.03 -13.71 6.23
C THR A 18 1.20 -13.38 5.40
N SER A 19 1.16 -12.22 4.76
CA SER A 19 2.15 -11.76 3.79
C SER A 19 3.49 -11.50 4.47
N ARG A 20 4.58 -11.99 3.89
CA ARG A 20 5.95 -11.61 4.22
C ARG A 20 6.31 -10.31 3.51
N TYR A 21 7.45 -9.72 3.89
CA TYR A 21 7.93 -8.47 3.29
C TYR A 21 7.97 -8.50 1.75
N ALA A 22 8.50 -9.58 1.15
CA ALA A 22 8.57 -9.70 -0.31
C ALA A 22 7.17 -9.69 -0.96
N GLU A 23 6.21 -10.44 -0.39
CA GLU A 23 4.83 -10.50 -0.87
C GLU A 23 4.13 -9.13 -0.77
N VAL A 24 4.41 -8.36 0.29
CA VAL A 24 3.93 -6.97 0.43
C VAL A 24 4.50 -6.07 -0.68
N MET A 25 5.80 -6.14 -0.94
CA MET A 25 6.44 -5.32 -1.97
C MET A 25 5.95 -5.70 -3.38
N GLU A 26 5.75 -6.99 -3.65
CA GLU A 26 5.18 -7.48 -4.91
C GLU A 26 3.74 -7.01 -5.11
N PHE A 27 2.92 -7.03 -4.05
CA PHE A 27 1.56 -6.49 -4.07
C PHE A 27 1.57 -5.00 -4.42
N ILE A 28 2.37 -4.19 -3.71
CA ILE A 28 2.48 -2.74 -3.97
C ILE A 28 2.95 -2.47 -5.40
N ALA A 29 3.93 -3.22 -5.89
CA ALA A 29 4.43 -3.08 -7.26
C ALA A 29 3.38 -3.46 -8.31
N ALA A 30 2.52 -4.44 -8.03
CA ALA A 30 1.41 -4.79 -8.90
C ALA A 30 0.33 -3.70 -8.93
N ILE A 31 -0.02 -3.10 -7.79
CA ILE A 31 -0.93 -1.94 -7.71
C ILE A 31 -0.37 -0.77 -8.55
N GLN A 32 0.90 -0.41 -8.34
CA GLN A 32 1.53 0.70 -9.06
C GLN A 32 1.61 0.48 -10.58
N ARG A 33 1.75 -0.78 -11.04
CA ARG A 33 1.70 -1.09 -12.47
C ARG A 33 0.32 -0.94 -13.09
N ALA A 34 -0.73 -1.15 -12.29
CA ALA A 34 -2.11 -1.06 -12.75
C ALA A 34 -2.63 0.38 -12.76
N ASP A 35 -2.14 1.22 -11.86
CA ASP A 35 -2.51 2.64 -11.77
C ASP A 35 -1.25 3.53 -11.68
N PRO A 36 -0.90 4.27 -12.75
CA PRO A 36 0.26 5.16 -12.79
C PRO A 36 0.13 6.39 -11.89
N ASP A 37 -1.07 6.73 -11.40
CA ASP A 37 -1.26 7.81 -10.43
C ASP A 37 -0.86 7.38 -9.01
N ILE A 38 -0.70 6.07 -8.77
CA ILE A 38 -0.16 5.56 -7.51
C ILE A 38 1.34 5.81 -7.42
N ARG A 39 1.70 6.60 -6.41
CA ARG A 39 3.10 6.88 -6.08
C ARG A 39 3.56 5.99 -4.94
N VAL A 40 4.74 5.42 -5.12
CA VAL A 40 5.41 4.61 -4.10
C VAL A 40 6.75 5.25 -3.83
N GLU A 41 6.98 5.60 -2.58
CA GLU A 41 8.23 6.17 -2.09
C GLU A 41 8.83 5.28 -1.00
N THR A 42 10.12 5.44 -0.71
CA THR A 42 10.74 4.84 0.47
C THR A 42 10.89 5.92 1.52
N PHE A 43 10.14 5.83 2.62
CA PHE A 43 10.18 6.86 3.66
C PHE A 43 11.28 6.63 4.70
N ALA A 44 11.76 5.39 4.82
CA ALA A 44 12.86 5.03 5.70
C ALA A 44 13.47 3.68 5.29
N THR A 45 14.62 3.36 5.88
CA THR A 45 15.27 2.04 5.79
C THR A 45 15.39 1.46 7.19
N THR A 46 15.08 0.17 7.36
CA THR A 46 15.21 -0.51 8.64
C THR A 46 16.67 -0.73 9.02
N ASN A 47 16.92 -1.07 10.30
CA ASN A 47 18.26 -1.47 10.77
C ASN A 47 18.81 -2.72 10.06
N GLU A 48 17.93 -3.55 9.49
CA GLU A 48 18.29 -4.73 8.70
C GLU A 48 18.41 -4.42 7.19
N GLY A 49 18.38 -3.14 6.80
CA GLY A 49 18.59 -2.70 5.42
C GLY A 49 17.38 -2.87 4.50
N ARG A 50 16.16 -3.06 5.03
CA ARG A 50 14.94 -3.17 4.21
C ARG A 50 14.30 -1.80 4.00
N ALA A 51 13.86 -1.52 2.78
CA ALA A 51 13.09 -0.30 2.48
C ALA A 51 11.71 -0.38 3.14
N LEU A 52 11.27 0.73 3.76
CA LEU A 52 9.90 0.90 4.22
C LEU A 52 9.09 1.69 3.18
N PRO A 53 8.09 1.06 2.53
CA PRO A 53 7.32 1.71 1.49
C PRO A 53 6.30 2.70 2.08
N LEU A 54 6.13 3.83 1.40
CA LEU A 54 5.01 4.75 1.56
C LEU A 54 4.24 4.75 0.25
N VAL A 55 2.98 4.32 0.30
CA VAL A 55 2.07 4.39 -0.84
C VAL A 55 1.20 5.62 -0.70
N ILE A 56 1.19 6.45 -1.75
CA ILE A 56 0.39 7.67 -1.83
C ILE A 56 -0.64 7.43 -2.93
N ALA A 57 -1.91 7.39 -2.51
CA ALA A 57 -3.07 7.24 -3.38
C ALA A 57 -3.97 8.46 -3.22
N GLY A 58 -4.41 9.03 -4.33
CA GLY A 58 -5.21 10.25 -4.35
C GLY A 58 -5.62 10.62 -5.78
N PRO A 59 -6.43 11.67 -5.96
CA PRO A 59 -6.84 12.10 -7.29
C PRO A 59 -5.64 12.60 -8.10
N ALA A 60 -5.78 12.52 -9.42
CA ALA A 60 -4.80 13.04 -10.38
C ALA A 60 -4.37 14.48 -10.01
N GLY A 61 -3.07 14.73 -10.07
CA GLY A 61 -2.47 16.03 -9.75
C GLY A 61 -1.98 16.19 -8.30
N VAL A 62 -2.28 15.26 -7.40
CA VAL A 62 -1.63 15.18 -6.08
C VAL A 62 -0.27 14.48 -6.22
N VAL A 63 0.79 15.27 -6.32
CA VAL A 63 2.15 14.77 -6.60
C VAL A 63 3.17 15.14 -5.51
N ASP A 64 2.78 15.96 -4.55
CA ASP A 64 3.62 16.40 -3.44
C ASP A 64 2.74 16.93 -2.28
N PRO A 65 3.30 17.21 -1.10
CA PRO A 65 2.52 17.75 0.02
C PRO A 65 1.80 19.06 -0.29
N ARG A 66 2.37 19.92 -1.14
CA ARG A 66 1.78 21.22 -1.48
C ARG A 66 0.49 21.05 -2.30
N SER A 67 0.54 20.22 -3.33
CA SER A 67 -0.60 19.87 -4.18
C SER A 67 -1.66 19.09 -3.39
N ALA A 68 -1.25 18.20 -2.47
CA ALA A 68 -2.17 17.53 -1.55
C ALA A 68 -2.96 18.54 -0.70
N HIS A 69 -2.29 19.50 -0.06
CA HIS A 69 -2.96 20.54 0.72
C HIS A 69 -3.84 21.46 -0.15
N ALA A 70 -3.38 21.81 -1.36
CA ALA A 70 -4.13 22.66 -2.28
C ALA A 70 -5.40 21.99 -2.82
N SER A 71 -5.47 20.66 -2.81
CA SER A 71 -6.67 19.92 -3.22
C SER A 71 -7.90 20.19 -2.36
N GLY A 72 -7.71 20.64 -1.11
CA GLY A 72 -8.78 20.84 -0.13
C GLY A 72 -9.41 19.55 0.38
N LEU A 73 -8.91 18.38 -0.03
CA LEU A 73 -9.38 17.08 0.42
C LEU A 73 -8.73 16.69 1.76
N PRO A 74 -9.42 15.87 2.59
CA PRO A 74 -8.80 15.29 3.76
C PRO A 74 -7.58 14.45 3.42
N ILE A 75 -6.49 14.64 4.15
CA ILE A 75 -5.27 13.81 4.05
C ILE A 75 -5.32 12.79 5.20
N VAL A 76 -5.34 11.51 4.88
CA VAL A 76 -5.42 10.41 5.85
C VAL A 76 -4.14 9.60 5.80
N PHE A 77 -3.49 9.44 6.96
CA PHE A 77 -2.34 8.56 7.12
C PHE A 77 -2.76 7.26 7.81
N ILE A 78 -2.38 6.13 7.22
CA ILE A 78 -2.64 4.80 7.76
C ILE A 78 -1.32 4.06 7.85
N MET A 79 -0.97 3.60 9.05
CA MET A 79 0.17 2.75 9.32
C MET A 79 -0.29 1.53 10.09
N ALA A 80 0.15 0.34 9.68
CA ALA A 80 -0.21 -0.91 10.32
C ALA A 80 1.01 -1.80 10.54
N ASN A 81 0.86 -2.79 11.42
CA ASN A 81 1.87 -3.79 11.76
C ASN A 81 3.19 -3.20 12.29
N ILE A 82 3.09 -2.18 13.16
CA ILE A 82 4.23 -1.63 13.91
C ILE A 82 4.81 -2.67 14.88
N HIS A 83 3.97 -3.57 15.40
CA HIS A 83 4.39 -4.76 16.12
C HIS A 83 4.35 -5.96 15.19
N ALA A 84 5.45 -6.71 15.11
CA ALA A 84 5.61 -7.79 14.14
C ALA A 84 4.55 -8.90 14.25
N GLY A 85 3.93 -9.10 15.42
CA GLY A 85 2.89 -10.11 15.65
C GLY A 85 1.47 -9.68 15.25
N GLU A 86 1.20 -8.37 15.11
CA GLU A 86 -0.12 -7.79 14.80
C GLU A 86 -0.26 -7.62 13.28
N VAL A 87 -0.30 -8.76 12.58
CA VAL A 87 -0.19 -8.85 11.11
C VAL A 87 -1.48 -8.52 10.37
N GLU A 88 -2.63 -8.68 11.03
CA GLU A 88 -3.97 -8.48 10.47
C GLU A 88 -4.17 -7.05 9.95
N GLY A 89 -3.62 -6.05 10.65
CA GLY A 89 -3.69 -4.66 10.20
C GLY A 89 -2.97 -4.44 8.87
N LYS A 90 -1.80 -5.07 8.66
CA LYS A 90 -1.07 -4.96 7.38
C LYS A 90 -1.87 -5.58 6.24
N GLU A 91 -2.47 -6.75 6.45
CA GLU A 91 -3.31 -7.37 5.42
C GLU A 91 -4.52 -6.49 5.10
N ALA A 92 -5.20 -5.96 6.13
CA ALA A 92 -6.37 -5.10 5.96
C ALA A 92 -6.05 -3.80 5.20
N VAL A 93 -4.89 -3.18 5.46
CA VAL A 93 -4.47 -1.96 4.75
C VAL A 93 -4.12 -2.25 3.28
N LEU A 94 -3.56 -3.42 2.96
CA LEU A 94 -3.33 -3.83 1.56
C LEU A 94 -4.65 -4.07 0.82
N MET A 95 -5.63 -4.70 1.48
CA MET A 95 -6.98 -4.88 0.91
C MET A 95 -7.65 -3.52 0.69
N LEU A 96 -7.59 -2.62 1.68
CA LEU A 96 -8.13 -1.26 1.56
C LEU A 96 -7.47 -0.49 0.41
N LEU A 97 -6.14 -0.57 0.26
CA LEU A 97 -5.43 0.06 -0.85
C LEU A 97 -5.97 -0.45 -2.19
N ARG A 98 -6.09 -1.76 -2.38
CA ARG A 98 -6.67 -2.32 -3.61
C ARG A 98 -8.07 -1.77 -3.85
N ASP A 99 -8.93 -1.78 -2.84
CA ASP A 99 -10.33 -1.36 -3.00
C ASP A 99 -10.45 0.14 -3.33
N LEU A 100 -9.50 0.96 -2.88
CA LEU A 100 -9.44 2.41 -3.21
C LEU A 100 -8.98 2.69 -4.64
N VAL A 101 -8.27 1.76 -5.28
CA VAL A 101 -7.66 1.92 -6.61
C VAL A 101 -8.28 1.02 -7.69
N SER A 102 -9.35 0.29 -7.34
CA SER A 102 -10.07 -0.62 -8.24
C SER A 102 -11.10 0.09 -9.11
#